data_AF-A0A1T1CBC2-F1
#
_entry.id   AF-A0A1T1CBC2-F1
#
_cell.length_a   1.000
_cell.length_b   1.000
_cell.length_c   1.000
_cell.angle_alpha   90.00
_cell.angle_beta   90.00
_cell.angle_gamma   90.00
#
_symmetry.space_group_name_H-M   'P 1'
#
loop_
_entity.id
_entity.type
_entity.pdbx_description
1 polymer ?
#
loop_
_entity_poly.entity_id
_entity_poly.type
_entity_poly.pdbx_seq_one_letter_code
_entity_poly.pdbx_strand_id
1 'polypeptide(L)'
;MNSKTRQPITEVGYFEILAKPKDTLLFTGLACLPKTIVLNTLNFNPAVLEVTLEMFDNELKEVIILNQKEIRPTSANSQKYVDKKYFADNQSSPTNPLMPSSPIPNGTDLVRLFKEFKKIIKKKEPALEEKQKTINFYKEVTRKTPTSFFVNTLKIKESEILLFLSFCEKDKKATQVITEYDDFFLYDFLISKNIEFKSFSTFEQ
;
A
#
# COMPACT_ATOMS: atom_id res chain seq x y z
N MET A 1 6.14 -35.62 26.18
CA MET A 1 4.86 -36.32 25.89
C MET A 1 5.17 -37.61 25.16
N ASN A 2 4.87 -38.76 25.77
CA ASN A 2 5.17 -40.09 25.21
C ASN A 2 3.88 -40.65 24.57
N SER A 3 3.66 -40.34 23.29
CA SER A 3 2.54 -40.86 22.51
C SER A 3 2.93 -42.25 21.98
N LYS A 4 2.18 -43.28 22.40
CA LYS A 4 2.46 -44.67 22.02
C LYS A 4 1.98 -45.02 20.60
N THR A 5 1.02 -44.27 20.08
CA THR A 5 0.38 -44.50 18.77
C THR A 5 -0.07 -43.17 18.18
N ARG A 6 0.07 -43.00 16.86
CA ARG A 6 -0.41 -41.85 16.09
C ARG A 6 -1.08 -42.35 14.82
N GLN A 7 -2.25 -41.80 14.50
CA GLN A 7 -3.01 -42.12 13.30
C GLN A 7 -3.34 -40.82 12.56
N PRO A 8 -3.09 -40.72 11.24
CA PRO A 8 -3.52 -39.57 10.47
C PRO A 8 -5.04 -39.56 10.31
N ILE A 9 -5.63 -38.37 10.24
CA ILE A 9 -7.04 -38.17 9.92
C ILE A 9 -7.17 -38.12 8.39
N THR A 10 -8.18 -38.78 7.84
CA THR A 10 -8.48 -38.79 6.41
C THR A 10 -8.98 -37.41 5.94
N GLU A 11 -8.90 -37.11 4.64
CA GLU A 11 -9.38 -35.84 4.05
C GLU A 11 -10.86 -35.53 4.38
N VAL A 12 -11.67 -36.57 4.57
CA VAL A 12 -13.09 -36.49 4.95
C VAL A 12 -13.33 -36.38 6.47
N GLY A 13 -12.27 -36.30 7.28
CA GLY A 13 -12.36 -36.11 8.74
C GLY A 13 -12.44 -37.38 9.59
N TYR A 14 -12.40 -38.58 8.98
CA TYR A 14 -12.47 -39.85 9.70
C TYR A 14 -11.08 -40.39 10.08
N PHE A 15 -11.00 -41.00 11.26
CA PHE A 15 -9.85 -41.75 11.73
C PHE A 15 -10.33 -42.95 12.56
N GLU A 16 -9.50 -43.98 12.63
CA GLU A 16 -9.73 -45.13 13.50
C GLU A 16 -8.51 -45.31 14.39
N ILE A 17 -8.70 -45.53 15.69
CA ILE A 17 -7.60 -45.79 16.62
C ILE A 17 -8.08 -46.71 17.73
N LEU A 18 -7.25 -47.70 18.08
CA LEU A 18 -7.52 -48.57 19.22
C LEU A 18 -7.24 -47.81 20.52
N ALA A 19 -8.26 -47.67 21.38
CA ALA A 19 -8.17 -46.97 22.65
C ALA A 19 -9.00 -47.68 23.74
N LYS A 20 -8.64 -47.46 25.01
CA LYS A 20 -9.34 -47.97 26.18
C LYS A 20 -9.89 -46.83 27.03
N PRO A 21 -10.90 -47.08 27.89
CA PRO A 21 -11.31 -46.10 28.89
C PRO A 21 -10.12 -45.65 29.75
N LYS A 22 -10.07 -44.35 30.08
CA LYS A 22 -8.96 -43.63 30.73
C LYS A 22 -7.77 -43.29 29.84
N ASP A 23 -7.75 -43.69 28.57
CA ASP A 23 -6.77 -43.17 27.63
C ASP A 23 -7.07 -41.70 27.30
N THR A 24 -6.03 -40.96 26.92
CA THR A 24 -6.14 -39.55 26.53
C THR A 24 -5.80 -39.41 25.05
N LEU A 25 -6.75 -38.89 24.28
CA LEU A 25 -6.56 -38.55 22.87
C LEU A 25 -6.18 -37.07 22.76
N LEU A 26 -5.14 -36.79 21.98
CA LEU A 26 -4.70 -35.46 21.63
C LEU A 26 -4.89 -35.27 20.13
N PHE A 27 -5.74 -34.32 19.76
CA PHE A 27 -5.99 -33.90 18.40
C PHE A 27 -5.15 -32.67 18.11
N THR A 28 -4.34 -32.71 17.06
CA THR A 28 -3.47 -31.62 16.64
C THR A 28 -3.51 -31.49 15.12
N GLY A 29 -3.61 -30.27 14.62
CA GLY A 29 -3.56 -29.97 13.19
C GLY A 29 -2.90 -28.61 12.95
N LEU A 30 -2.44 -28.34 11.73
CA LEU A 30 -1.79 -27.08 11.38
C LEU A 30 -2.76 -25.88 11.47
N ALA A 31 -4.03 -26.11 11.13
CA ALA A 31 -5.08 -25.08 11.05
C ALA A 31 -6.10 -25.15 12.20
N CYS A 32 -5.85 -25.96 13.24
CA CYS A 32 -6.77 -26.17 14.35
C CYS A 32 -6.06 -26.03 15.69
N LEU A 33 -6.77 -25.51 16.69
CA LEU A 33 -6.31 -25.51 18.07
C LEU A 33 -6.20 -26.95 18.59
N PRO A 34 -5.15 -27.28 19.37
CA PRO A 34 -4.98 -28.62 19.91
C PRO A 34 -6.08 -28.93 20.94
N LYS A 35 -6.76 -30.06 20.79
CA LYS A 35 -7.83 -30.50 21.69
C LYS A 35 -7.47 -31.82 22.36
N THR A 36 -7.64 -31.89 23.67
CA THR A 36 -7.36 -33.09 24.46
C THR A 36 -8.66 -33.64 25.05
N ILE A 37 -8.89 -34.95 24.91
CA ILE A 37 -10.08 -35.63 25.43
C ILE A 37 -9.64 -36.86 26.22
N VAL A 38 -10.14 -36.99 27.46
CA VAL A 38 -9.98 -38.20 28.27
C VAL A 38 -11.18 -39.10 28.02
N LEU A 39 -10.92 -40.33 27.58
CA LEU A 39 -11.95 -41.29 27.21
C LEU A 39 -12.62 -41.91 28.44
N ASN A 40 -13.94 -41.93 28.45
CA ASN A 40 -14.77 -42.63 29.42
C ASN A 40 -15.51 -43.80 28.74
N THR A 41 -16.13 -44.68 29.54
CA THR A 41 -16.92 -45.80 29.03
C THR A 41 -18.07 -45.35 28.12
N LEU A 42 -18.69 -44.20 28.42
CA LEU A 42 -19.77 -43.62 27.63
C LEU A 42 -19.35 -43.24 26.19
N ASN A 43 -18.06 -42.96 25.97
CA ASN A 43 -17.55 -42.61 24.64
C ASN A 43 -17.51 -43.81 23.68
N PHE A 44 -17.63 -45.04 24.19
CA PHE A 44 -17.67 -46.28 23.41
C PHE A 44 -19.11 -46.80 23.21
N ASN A 45 -20.12 -46.15 23.78
CA ASN A 45 -21.52 -46.49 23.54
C ASN A 45 -21.97 -46.22 22.09
N PRO A 46 -21.68 -45.05 21.49
CA PRO A 46 -22.01 -44.82 20.08
C PRO A 46 -21.01 -45.55 19.16
N ALA A 47 -21.45 -45.89 17.96
CA ALA A 47 -20.59 -46.52 16.94
C ALA A 47 -19.44 -45.61 16.46
N VAL A 48 -19.63 -44.28 16.55
CA VAL A 48 -18.65 -43.27 16.14
C VAL A 48 -18.60 -42.17 17.20
N LEU A 49 -17.38 -41.78 17.58
CA LEU A 49 -17.12 -40.62 18.44
C LEU A 49 -16.91 -39.38 17.59
N GLU A 50 -17.82 -38.42 17.66
CA GLU A 50 -17.69 -37.14 16.97
C GLU A 50 -16.93 -36.13 17.85
N VAL A 51 -15.95 -35.43 17.27
CA VAL A 51 -15.12 -34.44 17.95
C VAL A 51 -15.02 -33.17 17.12
N THR A 52 -15.66 -32.10 17.58
CA THR A 52 -15.53 -30.77 16.96
C THR A 52 -14.21 -30.12 17.37
N LEU A 53 -13.43 -29.65 16.40
CA LEU A 53 -12.20 -28.90 16.60
C LEU A 53 -12.42 -27.43 16.29
N GLU A 54 -11.77 -26.55 17.04
CA GLU A 54 -11.76 -25.12 16.78
C GLU A 54 -10.64 -24.78 15.80
N MET A 55 -10.96 -23.96 14.79
CA MET A 55 -9.96 -23.51 13.83
C MET A 55 -9.05 -22.46 14.48
N PHE A 56 -7.78 -22.46 14.09
CA PHE A 56 -6.82 -21.48 14.56
C PHE A 56 -6.86 -20.26 13.63
N ASP A 57 -7.44 -19.16 14.11
CA ASP A 57 -7.47 -17.89 13.39
C ASP A 57 -6.12 -17.20 13.53
N ASN A 58 -5.31 -17.29 12.48
CA ASN A 58 -4.02 -16.61 12.40
C ASN A 58 -4.26 -15.14 12.00
N GLU A 59 -4.71 -14.32 12.95
CA GLU A 59 -4.82 -12.88 12.71
C GLU A 59 -3.45 -12.32 12.33
N LEU A 60 -3.35 -11.74 11.14
CA LEU A 60 -2.12 -11.11 10.68
C LEU A 60 -1.81 -9.93 11.60
N LYS A 61 -0.59 -9.90 12.16
CA LYS A 61 -0.11 -8.75 12.93
C LYS A 61 -0.14 -7.51 12.03
N GLU A 62 -1.10 -6.63 12.26
CA GLU A 62 -1.14 -5.33 11.61
C GLU A 62 0.12 -4.53 11.98
N VAL A 63 0.93 -4.19 10.98
CA VAL A 63 2.08 -3.31 11.17
C VAL A 63 1.60 -1.88 11.02
N ILE A 64 1.37 -1.22 12.16
CA ILE A 64 1.05 0.20 12.19
C ILE A 64 2.34 0.97 11.86
N ILE A 65 2.48 1.39 10.61
CA ILE A 65 3.52 2.36 10.23
C ILE A 65 3.05 3.73 10.71
N LEU A 66 3.43 4.07 11.94
CA LEU A 66 3.34 5.45 12.42
C LEU A 66 4.27 6.28 11.54
N ASN A 67 3.71 6.92 10.50
CA ASN A 67 4.38 7.97 9.76
C ASN A 67 4.65 9.11 10.75
N GLN A 68 5.77 9.02 11.48
CA GLN A 68 6.36 10.13 12.20
C GLN A 68 6.92 11.13 11.18
N LYS A 69 6.02 11.74 10.40
CA LYS A 69 6.29 13.01 9.77
C LYS A 69 6.18 14.04 10.87
N GLU A 70 7.30 14.39 11.47
CA GLU A 70 7.50 15.75 11.99
C GLU A 70 8.99 15.97 12.29
N ILE A 71 9.82 15.88 11.25
CA ILE A 71 11.00 16.76 11.22
C ILE A 71 10.45 18.12 10.78
N ARG A 72 10.07 18.97 11.73
CA ARG A 72 9.81 20.39 11.48
C ARG A 72 11.14 21.13 11.65
N PRO A 73 11.94 21.37 10.59
CA PRO A 73 13.17 22.16 10.73
C PRO A 73 12.89 23.65 10.97
N THR A 74 11.63 24.08 10.95
CA THR A 74 11.28 25.49 11.04
C THR A 74 10.74 25.80 12.43
N SER A 75 11.65 26.20 13.32
CA SER A 75 11.28 27.07 14.44
C SER A 75 10.58 28.32 13.87
N ALA A 76 9.65 28.88 14.64
CA ALA A 76 8.65 29.87 14.21
C ALA A 76 9.20 31.21 13.65
N ASN A 77 10.52 31.37 13.47
CA ASN A 77 11.18 32.58 12.96
C ASN A 77 12.31 32.29 11.95
N SER A 78 12.14 31.30 11.07
CA SER A 78 13.13 30.94 10.04
C SER A 78 13.53 32.12 9.13
N GLN A 79 12.65 33.10 8.92
CA GLN A 79 12.91 34.28 8.10
C GLN A 79 14.06 35.15 8.65
N LYS A 80 14.23 35.23 9.97
CA LYS A 80 15.34 35.99 10.62
C LYS A 80 16.72 35.45 10.27
N TYR A 81 16.82 34.14 10.00
CA TYR A 81 18.08 33.50 9.62
C TYR A 81 18.38 33.65 8.14
N VAL A 82 17.34 33.70 7.29
CA VAL A 82 17.48 33.95 5.85
C VAL A 82 17.82 35.41 5.56
N ASP A 83 17.25 36.34 6.33
CA ASP A 83 17.49 37.79 6.17
C ASP A 83 18.82 38.25 6.79
N LYS A 84 19.56 37.35 7.47
CA LYS A 84 20.83 37.68 8.11
C LYS A 84 21.93 37.77 7.05
N LYS A 85 22.21 38.99 6.60
CA LYS A 85 23.38 39.26 5.76
C LYS A 85 24.65 39.07 6.59
N TYR A 86 25.42 38.02 6.28
CA TYR A 86 26.77 37.86 6.81
C TYR A 86 27.68 38.83 6.07
N PHE A 87 27.97 39.97 6.69
CA PHE A 87 29.10 40.77 6.28
C PHE A 87 30.35 40.10 6.83
N ALA A 88 31.35 39.88 5.99
CA ALA A 88 32.66 39.51 6.52
C ALA A 88 33.09 40.61 7.49
N ASP A 89 33.56 40.25 8.68
CA ASP A 89 34.15 41.26 9.56
C ASP A 89 35.32 41.94 8.83
N ASN A 90 35.60 43.20 9.17
CA ASN A 90 36.67 43.97 8.53
C ASN A 90 38.07 43.38 8.76
N GLN A 91 38.21 42.30 9.54
CA GLN A 91 39.48 41.68 9.90
C GLN A 91 39.72 40.33 9.19
N SER A 92 38.71 39.71 8.58
CA SER A 92 38.75 38.34 8.04
C SER A 92 38.78 38.25 6.51
N SER A 93 38.82 39.39 5.80
CA SER A 93 38.85 39.40 4.33
C SER A 93 40.21 39.87 3.80
N PRO A 94 41.17 38.96 3.53
CA PRO A 94 42.39 39.33 2.83
C PRO A 94 42.03 39.84 1.42
N THR A 95 42.38 41.09 1.13
CA THR A 95 42.15 41.71 -0.19
C THR A 95 43.29 41.31 -1.12
N ASN A 96 42.96 40.69 -2.25
CA ASN A 96 43.93 40.36 -3.29
C ASN A 96 44.21 41.63 -4.15
N PRO A 97 45.41 42.22 -4.10
CA PRO A 97 45.72 43.46 -4.81
C PRO A 97 45.76 43.32 -6.34
N LEU A 98 45.72 42.09 -6.88
CA LEU A 98 45.73 41.81 -8.33
C LEU A 98 44.33 41.62 -8.92
N MET A 99 43.26 41.70 -8.12
CA MET A 99 41.91 41.44 -8.58
C MET A 99 41.16 42.75 -8.88
N PRO A 100 40.63 42.98 -10.10
CA PRO A 100 39.83 44.16 -10.39
C PRO A 100 38.62 44.23 -9.45
N SER A 101 38.44 45.38 -8.81
CA SER A 101 37.38 45.62 -7.82
C SER A 101 36.01 45.67 -8.47
N SER A 102 35.39 44.51 -8.70
CA SER A 102 33.96 44.46 -8.95
C SER A 102 33.34 43.14 -8.56
N PRO A 103 32.79 43.09 -7.34
CA PRO A 103 31.52 42.45 -7.09
C PRO A 103 30.50 43.57 -6.85
N ILE A 104 29.44 43.66 -7.65
CA ILE A 104 28.31 44.57 -7.36
C ILE A 104 27.88 44.24 -5.92
N PRO A 105 28.15 45.11 -4.92
CA PRO A 105 28.20 44.67 -3.53
C PRO A 105 26.80 44.47 -2.91
N ASN A 106 25.75 44.51 -3.74
CA ASN A 106 24.36 44.25 -3.40
C ASN A 106 23.59 43.83 -4.66
N GLY A 107 23.94 42.68 -5.25
CA GLY A 107 23.09 42.05 -6.28
C GLY A 107 21.66 41.85 -5.76
N THR A 108 20.67 42.11 -6.61
CA THR A 108 19.25 42.04 -6.24
C THR A 108 18.86 40.61 -5.82
N ASP A 109 18.23 40.48 -4.65
CA ASP A 109 17.78 39.19 -4.12
C ASP A 109 16.53 38.71 -4.88
N LEU A 110 16.76 37.96 -5.97
CA LEU A 110 15.72 37.43 -6.86
C LEU A 110 14.73 36.53 -6.12
N VAL A 111 15.16 35.85 -5.05
CA VAL A 111 14.31 34.96 -4.24
C VAL A 111 13.29 35.79 -3.46
N ARG A 112 13.71 36.92 -2.89
CA ARG A 112 12.82 37.85 -2.19
C ARG A 112 11.84 38.51 -3.16
N LEU A 113 12.33 39.00 -4.30
CA LEU A 113 11.49 39.56 -5.35
C LEU A 113 10.43 38.55 -5.80
N PHE A 114 10.82 37.32 -6.11
CA PHE A 114 9.91 36.25 -6.52
C PHE A 114 8.84 35.92 -5.46
N LYS A 115 9.20 35.89 -4.17
CA LYS A 115 8.23 35.69 -3.08
C LYS A 115 7.20 36.81 -3.00
N GLU A 116 7.60 38.07 -3.21
CA GLU A 116 6.68 39.21 -3.21
C GLU A 116 5.77 39.21 -4.44
N PHE A 117 6.30 38.93 -5.63
CA PHE A 117 5.50 38.75 -6.85
C PHE A 117 4.47 37.62 -6.69
N LYS A 118 4.83 36.48 -6.09
CA LYS A 118 3.89 35.38 -5.81
C LYS A 118 2.77 35.78 -4.84
N LYS A 119 3.06 36.62 -3.83
CA LYS A 119 2.02 37.14 -2.91
C LYS A 119 1.04 38.08 -3.63
N ILE A 120 1.52 38.86 -4.58
CA ILE A 120 0.69 39.78 -5.37
C ILE A 120 -0.22 39.00 -6.33
N ILE A 121 0.30 37.95 -6.98
CA ILE A 121 -0.49 37.06 -7.86
C ILE A 121 -1.57 36.30 -7.06
N LYS A 122 -1.22 35.76 -5.88
CA LYS A 122 -2.20 35.09 -5.00
C LYS A 122 -3.31 35.98 -4.47
N LYS A 123 -3.16 37.31 -4.50
CA LYS A 123 -4.15 38.26 -3.98
C LYS A 123 -5.26 38.60 -5.00
N LYS A 124 -5.16 38.11 -6.25
CA LYS A 124 -6.00 38.53 -7.38
C LYS A 124 -6.94 37.48 -7.97
N GLU A 125 -7.11 36.29 -7.39
CA GLU A 125 -8.12 35.34 -7.87
C GLU A 125 -9.08 34.88 -6.76
N PRO A 126 -10.40 34.83 -7.04
CA PRO A 126 -11.38 34.27 -6.12
C PRO A 126 -11.26 32.75 -6.06
N ALA A 127 -11.70 32.18 -4.94
CA ALA A 127 -11.62 30.77 -4.59
C ALA A 127 -12.14 29.85 -5.72
N LEU A 128 -11.23 29.13 -6.36
CA LEU A 128 -11.51 28.02 -7.27
C LEU A 128 -11.11 26.72 -6.58
N GLU A 129 -12.16 25.98 -6.21
CA GLU A 129 -12.33 24.53 -6.11
C GLU A 129 -11.25 23.71 -5.40
N GLU A 130 -11.70 22.96 -4.40
CA GLU A 130 -10.96 21.94 -3.68
C GLU A 130 -10.31 20.96 -4.66
N LYS A 131 -9.00 21.06 -4.81
CA LYS A 131 -8.19 20.06 -5.50
C LYS A 131 -8.31 18.75 -4.74
N GLN A 132 -9.21 17.89 -5.21
CA GLN A 132 -9.26 16.48 -4.88
C GLN A 132 -7.83 15.92 -5.00
N LYS A 133 -7.35 15.23 -3.95
CA LYS A 133 -6.05 14.56 -3.99
C LYS A 133 -6.04 13.68 -5.24
N THR A 134 -5.13 13.95 -6.17
CA THR A 134 -4.98 13.19 -7.40
C THR A 134 -4.56 11.77 -7.04
N ILE A 135 -5.53 10.87 -6.91
CA ILE A 135 -5.29 9.44 -6.76
C ILE A 135 -4.60 8.99 -8.04
N ASN A 136 -3.39 8.45 -7.94
CA ASN A 136 -2.66 7.94 -9.09
C ASN A 136 -3.25 6.56 -9.43
N PHE A 137 -4.21 6.54 -10.37
CA PHE A 137 -4.92 5.34 -10.83
C PHE A 137 -3.94 4.21 -11.16
N TYR A 138 -2.88 4.54 -11.89
CA TYR A 138 -1.84 3.59 -12.30
C TYR A 138 -1.21 2.85 -11.13
N LYS A 139 -0.84 3.60 -10.07
CA LYS A 139 -0.20 3.05 -8.88
C LYS A 139 -1.13 2.12 -8.11
N GLU A 140 -2.40 2.49 -8.01
CA GLU A 140 -3.39 1.72 -7.26
C GLU A 140 -3.76 0.42 -7.99
N VAL A 141 -3.94 0.46 -9.31
CA VAL A 141 -4.19 -0.75 -10.12
C VAL A 141 -3.00 -1.68 -10.11
N THR A 142 -1.77 -1.17 -10.29
CA THR A 142 -0.56 -2.01 -10.28
C THR A 142 -0.30 -2.66 -8.92
N ARG A 143 -0.79 -2.07 -7.82
CA ARG A 143 -0.72 -2.67 -6.48
C ARG A 143 -1.69 -3.84 -6.32
N LYS A 144 -2.90 -3.71 -6.85
CA LYS A 144 -4.00 -4.68 -6.68
C LYS A 144 -4.01 -5.79 -7.74
N THR A 145 -3.41 -5.53 -8.90
CA THR A 145 -3.49 -6.40 -10.07
C THR A 145 -2.10 -6.78 -10.57
N PRO A 146 -1.74 -8.08 -10.63
CA PRO A 146 -0.43 -8.50 -11.10
C PRO A 146 -0.29 -8.29 -12.62
N THR A 147 0.94 -8.04 -13.08
CA THR A 147 1.24 -7.86 -14.52
C THR A 147 0.80 -9.05 -15.37
N SER A 148 0.85 -10.26 -14.80
CA SER A 148 0.40 -11.49 -15.45
C SER A 148 -1.08 -11.47 -15.84
N PHE A 149 -1.94 -10.74 -15.12
CA PHE A 149 -3.34 -10.58 -15.47
C PHE A 149 -3.51 -9.82 -16.79
N PHE A 150 -2.73 -8.77 -17.01
CA PHE A 150 -2.79 -7.98 -18.25
C PHE A 150 -2.31 -8.79 -19.46
N VAL A 151 -1.23 -9.54 -19.30
CA VAL A 151 -0.61 -10.30 -20.38
C VAL A 151 -1.37 -11.60 -20.66
N ASN A 152 -1.69 -12.39 -19.63
CA ASN A 152 -2.26 -13.72 -19.82
C ASN A 152 -3.79 -13.68 -19.96
N THR A 153 -4.47 -12.87 -19.14
CA THR A 153 -5.95 -12.81 -19.11
C THR A 153 -6.47 -11.81 -20.12
N LEU A 154 -6.03 -10.55 -20.03
CA LEU A 154 -6.49 -9.50 -20.94
C LEU A 154 -5.84 -9.58 -22.32
N LYS A 155 -4.75 -10.35 -22.47
CA LYS A 155 -3.99 -10.50 -23.72
C LYS A 155 -3.54 -9.14 -24.28
N ILE A 156 -3.07 -8.26 -23.40
CA ILE A 156 -2.49 -6.96 -23.74
C ILE A 156 -0.98 -7.12 -23.71
N LYS A 157 -0.26 -6.60 -24.72
CA LYS A 157 1.20 -6.63 -24.72
C LYS A 157 1.74 -5.76 -23.59
N GLU A 158 2.86 -6.15 -22.98
CA GLU A 158 3.46 -5.39 -21.87
C GLU A 158 3.69 -3.91 -22.19
N SER A 159 4.11 -3.61 -23.42
CA SER A 159 4.30 -2.24 -23.92
C SER A 159 3.01 -1.41 -24.01
N GLU A 160 1.87 -2.07 -24.15
CA GLU A 160 0.55 -1.46 -24.35
C GLU A 160 -0.24 -1.31 -23.02
N ILE A 161 0.25 -1.89 -21.92
CA ILE A 161 -0.39 -1.80 -20.59
C ILE A 161 -0.51 -0.35 -20.12
N LEU A 162 0.54 0.45 -20.32
CA LEU A 162 0.54 1.87 -19.98
C LEU A 162 -0.56 2.65 -20.71
N LEU A 163 -0.73 2.36 -22.00
CA LEU A 163 -1.75 2.97 -22.85
C LEU A 163 -3.16 2.56 -22.42
N PHE A 164 -3.35 1.27 -22.13
CA PHE A 164 -4.61 0.74 -21.64
C PHE A 164 -5.04 1.35 -20.30
N LEU A 165 -4.12 1.48 -19.35
CA LEU A 165 -4.42 2.08 -18.04
C LEU A 165 -4.72 3.58 -18.16
N SER A 166 -4.03 4.28 -19.07
CA SER A 166 -4.34 5.69 -19.39
C SER A 166 -5.71 5.84 -20.06
N PHE A 167 -6.16 4.85 -20.83
CA PHE A 167 -7.52 4.79 -21.37
C PHE A 167 -8.55 4.59 -20.25
N CYS A 168 -8.27 3.68 -19.31
CA CYS A 168 -9.15 3.43 -18.17
C CYS A 168 -9.30 4.66 -17.26
N GLU A 169 -8.21 5.42 -17.02
CA GLU A 169 -8.21 6.62 -16.17
C GLU A 169 -9.15 7.73 -16.69
N LYS A 170 -9.44 7.75 -17.99
CA LYS A 170 -10.38 8.71 -18.59
C LYS A 170 -11.84 8.43 -18.24
N ASP A 171 -12.17 7.22 -17.78
CA ASP A 171 -13.53 6.91 -17.34
C ASP A 171 -13.78 7.47 -15.93
N LYS A 172 -14.90 8.18 -15.75
CA LYS A 172 -15.34 8.71 -14.45
C LYS A 172 -15.54 7.62 -13.40
N LYS A 173 -15.81 6.37 -13.82
CA LYS A 173 -15.96 5.21 -12.92
C LYS A 173 -14.64 4.67 -12.40
N ALA A 174 -13.52 5.00 -13.05
CA ALA A 174 -12.20 4.47 -12.74
C ALA A 174 -11.77 4.78 -11.30
N THR A 175 -12.03 6.01 -10.85
CA THR A 175 -11.69 6.45 -9.49
C THR A 175 -12.60 5.81 -8.45
N GLN A 176 -13.90 5.64 -8.76
CA GLN A 176 -14.90 5.04 -7.86
C GLN A 176 -14.61 3.55 -7.61
N VAL A 177 -14.30 2.80 -8.67
CA VAL A 177 -13.98 1.36 -8.57
C VAL A 177 -12.74 1.11 -7.71
N ILE A 178 -11.77 2.01 -7.71
CA ILE A 178 -10.56 1.88 -6.88
C ILE A 178 -10.81 2.21 -5.41
N THR A 179 -11.66 3.19 -5.12
CA THR A 179 -11.84 3.71 -3.75
C THR A 179 -12.95 3.01 -2.96
N GLU A 180 -14.02 2.58 -3.62
CA GLU A 180 -15.26 2.15 -2.95
C GLU A 180 -15.51 0.64 -3.03
N TYR A 181 -14.88 -0.08 -3.97
CA TYR A 181 -15.22 -1.46 -4.27
C TYR A 181 -14.08 -2.45 -4.02
N ASP A 182 -14.47 -3.70 -3.78
CA ASP A 182 -13.59 -4.85 -3.59
C ASP A 182 -12.82 -5.20 -4.88
N ASP A 183 -11.71 -5.92 -4.75
CA ASP A 183 -10.78 -6.23 -5.85
C ASP A 183 -11.49 -6.93 -7.03
N PHE A 184 -12.53 -7.73 -6.77
CA PHE A 184 -13.35 -8.36 -7.81
C PHE A 184 -13.97 -7.35 -8.79
N PHE A 185 -14.50 -6.24 -8.29
CA PHE A 185 -15.10 -5.19 -9.14
C PHE A 185 -14.05 -4.46 -9.97
N LEU A 186 -12.82 -4.35 -9.47
CA LEU A 186 -11.70 -3.83 -10.25
C LEU A 186 -11.37 -4.76 -11.43
N TYR A 187 -11.35 -6.07 -11.20
CA TYR A 187 -11.14 -7.05 -12.26
C TYR A 187 -12.25 -6.99 -13.32
N ASP A 188 -13.51 -6.94 -12.91
CA ASP A 188 -14.66 -6.83 -13.84
C ASP A 188 -14.60 -5.52 -14.64
N PHE A 189 -14.26 -4.40 -14.00
CA PHE A 189 -14.08 -3.12 -14.67
C PHE A 189 -12.98 -3.18 -15.73
N LEU A 190 -11.81 -3.74 -15.38
CA LEU A 190 -10.69 -3.87 -16.31
C LEU A 190 -11.02 -4.81 -17.49
N ILE A 191 -11.77 -5.89 -17.26
CA ILE A 191 -12.23 -6.79 -18.32
C ILE A 191 -13.19 -6.06 -19.27
N SER A 192 -14.20 -5.36 -18.74
CA SER A 192 -15.14 -4.56 -19.55
C SER A 192 -14.40 -3.51 -20.37
N LYS A 193 -13.44 -2.81 -19.77
CA LYS A 193 -12.64 -1.80 -20.45
C LYS A 193 -11.71 -2.36 -21.50
N ASN A 194 -11.20 -3.58 -21.32
CA ASN A 194 -10.39 -4.24 -22.33
C ASN A 194 -11.19 -4.56 -23.59
N ILE A 195 -12.47 -4.93 -23.45
CA ILE A 195 -13.36 -5.15 -24.60
C ILE A 195 -13.55 -3.83 -25.38
N GLU A 196 -13.82 -2.73 -24.67
CA GLU A 196 -13.91 -1.40 -25.27
C GLU A 196 -12.59 -0.99 -25.94
N PHE A 197 -11.47 -1.14 -25.25
CA PHE A 197 -10.14 -0.77 -25.74
C PHE A 197 -9.76 -1.50 -27.03
N LYS A 198 -10.04 -2.82 -27.10
CA LYS A 198 -9.83 -3.62 -28.31
C LYS A 198 -10.74 -3.20 -29.46
N SER A 199 -11.97 -2.80 -29.17
CA SER A 199 -12.86 -2.27 -30.20
C SER A 199 -12.31 -0.99 -30.82
N PHE A 200 -11.68 -0.11 -30.04
CA PHE A 200 -11.03 1.11 -30.55
C PHE A 200 -9.70 0.83 -31.26
N SER A 201 -8.91 -0.15 -30.82
CA SER A 201 -7.61 -0.47 -31.44
C SER A 201 -7.75 -1.21 -32.79
N THR A 202 -8.92 -1.76 -33.10
CA THR A 202 -9.17 -2.48 -34.37
C THR A 202 -9.50 -1.52 -35.53
N PHE A 203 -9.69 -0.23 -35.27
CA PHE A 203 -9.94 0.79 -36.31
C PHE A 203 -8.66 1.45 -36.86
N GLU A 204 -7.47 1.10 -36.35
CA GLU A 204 -6.18 1.58 -36.89
C GLU A 204 -5.33 0.45 -37.52
N GLN A 205 -5.97 -0.46 -38.24
CA GLN A 205 -5.30 -1.36 -39.19
C GLN A 205 -5.89 -1.24 -40.59
#